data_AF-A0A1X7SL23-F1
#
_entry.id   AF-A0A1X7SL23-F1
#
_cell.length_a   1.000
_cell.length_b   1.000
_cell.length_c   1.000
_cell.angle_alpha   90.00
_cell.angle_beta   90.00
_cell.angle_gamma   90.00
#
_symmetry.space_group_name_H-M   'P 1'
#
loop_
_entity.id
_entity.type
_entity.pdbx_description
1 polymer ?
#
loop_
_entity_poly.entity_id
_entity_poly.type
_entity_poly.pdbx_seq_one_letter_code
_entity_poly.pdbx_strand_id
1 'polypeptide(L)'
;AACDVVKEFSADNVQYLELRTTPRANTDSGMTKRSYVDAVVRGIQLALPSCTNDIQVRLLLSIDRRQNITEAYDTIKLAMEHRNTGGAGQASVVGIDLSGDPMV
;
A
#
# COMPACT_ATOMS: atom_id res chain seq x y z
N ALA A 1 3.34 -0.93 11.81
CA ALA A 1 3.49 0.06 10.73
C ALA A 1 2.15 0.36 10.06
N ALA A 2 1.72 -0.36 9.01
CA ALA A 2 0.46 -0.04 8.31
C ALA A 2 -0.77 -0.04 9.24
N CYS A 3 -0.82 -0.98 10.18
CA CYS A 3 -1.91 -1.05 11.17
C CYS A 3 -2.00 0.20 12.05
N ASP A 4 -0.86 0.64 12.59
CA ASP A 4 -0.78 1.78 13.49
C ASP A 4 -1.12 3.09 12.76
N VAL A 5 -0.58 3.26 11.55
CA VAL A 5 -0.86 4.43 10.69
C VAL A 5 -2.36 4.59 10.43
N VAL A 6 -3.08 3.50 10.12
CA VAL A 6 -4.52 3.56 9.88
C VAL A 6 -5.28 3.96 11.15
N LYS A 7 -4.89 3.41 12.31
CA LYS A 7 -5.52 3.74 13.60
C LYS A 7 -5.30 5.20 14.00
N GLU A 8 -4.08 5.72 13.79
CA GLU A 8 -3.74 7.12 14.05
C GLU A 8 -4.58 8.06 13.20
N PHE A 9 -4.66 7.82 11.87
CA PHE A 9 -5.52 8.64 11.00
C PHE A 9 -7.01 8.53 11.35
N SER A 10 -7.47 7.35 11.76
CA SER A 10 -8.85 7.17 12.25
C SER A 10 -9.12 8.01 13.51
N ALA A 11 -8.17 8.03 14.46
CA ALA A 11 -8.27 8.85 15.68
C ALA A 11 -8.28 10.36 15.38
N ASP A 12 -7.60 10.78 14.30
CA ASP A 12 -7.64 12.14 13.77
C ASP A 12 -8.91 12.44 12.94
N ASN A 13 -9.93 11.56 12.99
CA ASN A 13 -11.20 11.66 12.26
C ASN A 13 -11.10 11.65 10.73
N VAL A 14 -9.99 11.14 10.17
CA VAL A 14 -9.89 10.93 8.72
C VAL A 14 -10.91 9.91 8.27
N GLN A 15 -11.74 10.27 7.29
CA GLN A 15 -12.79 9.40 6.75
C GLN A 15 -12.34 8.61 5.52
N TYR A 16 -11.35 9.13 4.79
CA TYR A 16 -10.80 8.52 3.58
C TYR A 16 -9.29 8.71 3.53
N LEU A 17 -8.55 7.61 3.36
CA LEU A 17 -7.09 7.58 3.33
C LEU A 17 -6.59 6.81 2.11
N GLU A 18 -5.85 7.50 1.25
CA GLU A 18 -5.00 6.86 0.24
C GLU A 18 -3.58 6.73 0.78
N LEU A 19 -3.22 5.51 1.19
CA LEU A 19 -1.89 5.22 1.69
C LEU A 19 -0.96 4.86 0.52
N ARG A 20 0.13 5.61 0.40
CA ARG A 20 1.18 5.36 -0.59
C ARG A 20 2.31 4.51 -0.01
N THR A 21 2.82 3.56 -0.79
CA THR A 21 4.01 2.79 -0.42
C THR A 21 4.79 2.31 -1.64
N THR A 22 6.11 2.36 -1.57
CA THR A 22 7.01 1.73 -2.55
C THR A 22 7.18 0.25 -2.21
N PRO A 23 6.79 -0.72 -3.06
CA PRO A 23 7.04 -2.13 -2.81
C PRO A 23 8.54 -2.44 -2.75
N ARG A 24 8.98 -3.07 -1.67
CA ARG A 24 10.39 -3.40 -1.44
C ARG A 24 10.62 -4.90 -1.45
N ALA A 25 11.81 -5.31 -1.88
CA ALA A 25 12.33 -6.65 -1.71
C ALA A 25 13.61 -6.61 -0.87
N ASN A 26 13.86 -7.65 -0.09
CA ASN A 26 15.07 -7.83 0.68
C ASN A 26 15.46 -9.32 0.61
N THR A 27 16.59 -9.59 -0.02
CA THR A 27 17.11 -10.95 -0.27
C THR A 27 17.48 -11.69 1.00
N ASP A 28 18.04 -10.99 1.99
CA ASP A 28 18.54 -11.59 3.24
C ASP A 28 17.40 -12.15 4.10
N SER A 29 16.25 -11.47 4.05
CA SER A 29 15.01 -11.90 4.72
C SER A 29 14.09 -12.76 3.85
N GLY A 30 14.38 -12.90 2.55
CA GLY A 30 13.48 -13.52 1.58
C GLY A 30 12.21 -12.70 1.26
N MET A 31 12.13 -11.45 1.71
CA MET A 31 10.97 -10.58 1.45
C MET A 31 10.92 -10.19 -0.03
N THR A 32 9.78 -10.44 -0.67
CA THR A 32 9.52 -10.04 -2.05
C THR A 32 8.63 -8.80 -2.09
N LYS A 33 8.59 -8.10 -3.24
CA LYS A 33 7.64 -7.00 -3.46
C LYS A 33 6.19 -7.43 -3.24
N ARG A 34 5.83 -8.65 -3.67
CA ARG A 34 4.49 -9.23 -3.44
C ARG A 34 4.21 -9.40 -1.95
N SER A 35 5.08 -10.13 -1.24
CA SER A 35 4.87 -10.40 0.19
C SER A 35 4.85 -9.11 1.02
N TYR A 36 5.58 -8.07 0.58
CA TYR A 36 5.50 -6.74 1.17
C TYR A 36 4.10 -6.14 1.00
N VAL A 37 3.56 -6.13 -0.22
CA VAL A 37 2.21 -5.59 -0.49
C VAL A 37 1.14 -6.39 0.25
N ASP A 38 1.23 -7.72 0.25
CA ASP A 38 0.34 -8.60 1.02
C ASP A 38 0.34 -8.26 2.51
N ALA A 39 1.52 -8.02 3.08
CA ALA A 39 1.66 -7.65 4.49
C ALA A 39 1.04 -6.28 4.79
N VAL A 40 1.15 -5.31 3.87
CA VAL A 40 0.50 -4.00 4.01
C VAL A 40 -1.02 -4.14 3.96
N VAL A 41 -1.56 -4.83 2.96
CA VAL A 41 -3.01 -5.08 2.84
C VAL A 41 -3.55 -5.78 4.09
N ARG A 42 -2.86 -6.83 4.56
CA ARG A 42 -3.21 -7.53 5.80
C ARG A 42 -3.15 -6.61 7.01
N GLY A 43 -2.13 -5.76 7.11
CA GLY A 43 -1.98 -4.77 8.19
C GLY A 43 -3.17 -3.80 8.25
N ILE A 44 -3.64 -3.33 7.09
CA ILE A 44 -4.84 -2.47 7.01
C ILE A 44 -6.09 -3.25 7.44
N GLN A 45 -6.29 -4.46 6.91
CA GLN A 45 -7.44 -5.30 7.27
C GLN A 45 -7.52 -5.58 8.78
N LEU A 46 -6.38 -5.79 9.43
CA LEU A 46 -6.30 -5.98 10.89
C LEU A 46 -6.58 -4.70 11.68
N ALA A 47 -6.39 -3.52 11.08
CA ALA A 47 -6.60 -2.24 11.73
C ALA A 47 -8.05 -1.77 11.73
N LEU A 48 -8.76 -2.00 10.61
CA LEU A 48 -10.12 -1.50 10.40
C LEU A 48 -11.10 -1.82 11.55
N PRO A 49 -11.14 -3.05 12.12
CA PRO A 49 -12.05 -3.36 13.23
C PRO A 49 -11.76 -2.61 14.54
N SER A 50 -10.59 -1.99 14.66
CA SER A 50 -10.15 -1.25 15.85
C SER A 50 -10.14 0.26 15.64
N CYS A 51 -10.64 0.75 14.50
CA CYS A 51 -10.73 2.16 14.18
C CYS A 51 -11.88 2.83 14.94
N THR A 52 -11.73 4.12 15.24
CA THR A 52 -12.75 4.92 15.97
C THR A 52 -13.87 5.42 15.04
N ASN A 53 -13.67 5.33 13.73
CA ASN A 53 -14.63 5.69 12.69
C ASN A 53 -14.58 4.66 11.53
N ASP A 54 -15.51 4.81 10.57
CA ASP A 54 -15.60 3.98 9.36
C ASP A 54 -14.62 4.45 8.27
N ILE A 55 -13.33 4.63 8.63
CA ILE A 55 -12.31 5.08 7.69
C ILE A 55 -12.19 4.15 6.48
N GLN A 56 -12.27 4.74 5.29
CA GLN A 56 -12.04 4.02 4.03
C GLN A 56 -10.58 4.13 3.64
N VAL A 57 -9.90 2.98 3.52
CA VAL A 57 -8.48 2.94 3.16
C VAL A 57 -8.31 2.36 1.75
N ARG A 58 -7.50 3.04 0.94
CA ARG A 58 -7.06 2.62 -0.40
C ARG A 58 -5.55 2.71 -0.50
N LEU A 59 -4.98 1.93 -1.42
CA LEU A 59 -3.53 1.87 -1.63
C LEU A 59 -3.12 2.45 -2.98
N LEU A 60 -2.04 3.20 -2.98
CA LEU A 60 -1.28 3.58 -4.16
C LEU A 60 0.11 2.93 -4.08
N LEU A 61 0.46 2.14 -5.10
CA LEU A 61 1.83 1.60 -5.17
C LEU A 61 2.73 2.63 -5.86
N SER A 62 3.78 3.03 -5.16
CA SER A 62 4.74 4.02 -5.64
C SER A 62 5.84 3.36 -6.46
N ILE A 63 6.13 3.91 -7.62
CA ILE A 63 7.34 3.68 -8.40
C ILE A 63 8.35 4.75 -8.00
N ASP A 64 9.56 4.34 -7.62
CA ASP A 64 10.65 5.27 -7.29
C ASP A 64 11.41 5.63 -8.58
N ARG A 65 11.64 6.92 -8.84
CA ARG A 65 12.36 7.41 -10.04
C ARG A 65 13.74 6.77 -10.25
N ARG A 66 14.36 6.26 -9.18
CA ARG A 66 15.67 5.59 -9.25
C ARG A 66 15.59 4.14 -9.75
N GLN A 67 14.39 3.56 -9.77
CA GLN A 67 14.18 2.19 -10.22
C GLN A 67 14.24 2.10 -11.75
N ASN A 68 14.72 0.96 -12.24
CA ASN A 68 14.71 0.69 -13.67
C ASN A 68 13.29 0.35 -14.16
N ILE A 69 13.13 0.32 -15.49
CA ILE A 69 11.83 0.12 -16.12
C ILE A 69 11.21 -1.25 -15.78
N THR A 70 12.02 -2.30 -15.62
CA THR A 70 11.55 -3.64 -15.25
C THR A 70 10.92 -3.63 -13.87
N GLU A 71 11.57 -2.97 -12.90
CA GLU A 71 11.04 -2.82 -11.55
C GLU A 71 9.76 -1.98 -11.48
N ALA A 72 9.65 -0.97 -12.34
CA ALA A 72 8.44 -0.19 -12.50
C ALA A 72 7.29 -1.06 -13.05
N TYR A 73 7.55 -1.87 -14.08
CA TYR A 73 6.57 -2.81 -14.63
C TYR A 73 6.13 -3.86 -13.61
N ASP A 74 7.03 -4.38 -12.78
CA ASP A 74 6.66 -5.32 -11.71
C ASP A 74 5.72 -4.68 -10.70
N THR A 75 5.93 -3.40 -10.38
CA THR A 75 5.05 -2.63 -9.48
C THR A 75 3.66 -2.45 -10.09
N ILE A 76 3.58 -2.17 -11.40
CA ILE A 76 2.30 -2.06 -12.13
C ILE A 76 1.57 -3.41 -12.12
N LYS A 77 2.27 -4.52 -12.41
CA LYS A 77 1.67 -5.87 -12.37
C LYS A 77 1.10 -6.18 -10.99
N LEU A 78 1.86 -5.91 -9.93
CA LEU A 78 1.39 -6.07 -8.55
C LEU A 78 0.15 -5.23 -8.27
N ALA A 79 0.11 -3.97 -8.72
CA ALA A 79 -1.05 -3.11 -8.54
C ALA A 79 -2.30 -3.69 -9.22
N MET A 80 -2.17 -4.23 -10.43
CA MET A 80 -3.28 -4.84 -11.16
C MET A 80 -3.85 -6.07 -10.43
N GLU A 81 -2.99 -6.91 -9.89
CA GLU A 81 -3.40 -8.11 -9.15
C GLU A 81 -4.15 -7.77 -7.85
N HIS A 82 -3.79 -6.66 -7.20
CA HIS A 82 -4.40 -6.20 -5.94
C HIS A 82 -5.55 -5.19 -6.12
N ARG A 83 -5.97 -4.94 -7.37
CA ARG A 83 -7.05 -3.99 -7.69
C ARG A 83 -8.42 -4.46 -7.19
N ASN A 84 -8.65 -5.77 -7.23
CA ASN A 84 -9.95 -6.40 -7.01
C ASN A 84 -9.92 -7.50 -5.93
N THR A 85 -8.91 -7.52 -5.06
CA THR A 85 -8.80 -8.48 -3.96
C THR A 85 -9.78 -8.21 -2.81
N GLY A 86 -10.72 -7.26 -3.00
CA GLY A 86 -11.61 -6.77 -1.96
C GLY A 86 -13.09 -7.01 -2.24
N GLY A 87 -13.79 -7.71 -1.33
CA GLY A 87 -15.22 -7.48 -1.13
C GLY A 87 -15.48 -6.06 -0.59
N ALA A 88 -16.75 -5.65 -0.49
CA ALA A 88 -17.10 -4.35 0.09
C ALA A 88 -16.45 -4.18 1.49
N GLY A 89 -15.56 -3.20 1.63
CA GLY A 89 -14.86 -2.90 2.89
C GLY A 89 -13.40 -3.38 2.99
N GLN A 90 -12.84 -4.05 1.98
CA GLN A 90 -11.42 -4.44 1.98
C GLN A 90 -10.53 -3.38 1.31
N ALA A 91 -9.29 -3.24 1.81
CA ALA A 91 -8.29 -2.37 1.21
C ALA A 91 -7.88 -2.90 -0.17
N SER A 92 -8.03 -2.05 -1.19
CA SER A 92 -7.66 -2.35 -2.58
C SER A 92 -6.63 -1.36 -3.09
N VAL A 93 -5.81 -1.80 -4.05
CA VAL A 93 -4.93 -0.91 -4.80
C VAL A 93 -5.74 -0.18 -5.86
N VAL A 94 -5.76 1.15 -5.80
CA VAL A 94 -6.57 1.99 -6.70
C VAL A 94 -5.73 2.75 -7.74
N GLY A 95 -4.41 2.76 -7.60
CA GLY A 95 -3.55 3.51 -8.51
C GLY A 95 -2.06 3.34 -8.26
N ILE A 96 -1.31 4.16 -8.98
CA ILE A 96 0.15 4.24 -8.97
C ILE A 96 0.55 5.68 -8.67
N ASP A 97 1.65 5.83 -7.92
CA ASP A 97 2.34 7.10 -7.67
C ASP A 97 3.75 7.04 -8.28
N LEU A 98 4.28 8.18 -8.74
CA LEU A 98 5.67 8.32 -9.17
C LEU A 98 6.40 9.27 -8.22
N SER A 99 7.25 8.72 -7.37
CA SER A 99 7.92 9.44 -6.29
C SER A 99 9.42 9.13 -6.23
N GLY A 100 10.08 9.38 -5.10
CA GLY A 100 11.54 9.41 -5.01
C GLY A 100 12.13 10.78 -5.39
N ASP A 101 13.46 10.86 -5.40
CA ASP A 101 14.21 12.09 -5.67
C ASP A 101 13.83 12.68 -7.05
N PRO A 102 13.35 13.94 -7.13
CA PRO A 102 12.96 14.54 -8.41
C PRO A 102 14.13 14.89 -9.33
N MET A 103 15.38 14.82 -8.86
CA MET A 103 16.57 15.22 -9.62
C MET A 103 17.29 14.07 -10.33
N VAL A 104 16.83 12.83 -10.15
CA VAL A 104 17.35 11.65 -10.86
C VAL A 104 16.65 11.40 -12.19
#